data_AF-A0A5B8LPH5-F1
#
_entry.id   AF-A0A5B8LPH5-F1
#
_cell.length_a   1.000
_cell.length_b   1.000
_cell.length_c   1.000
_cell.angle_alpha   90.00
_cell.angle_beta   90.00
_cell.angle_gamma   90.00
#
_symmetry.space_group_name_H-M   'P 1'
#
loop_
_entity.id
_entity.type
_entity.pdbx_description
1 polymer ?
#
loop_
_entity_poly.entity_id
_entity_poly.type
_entity_poly.pdbx_seq_one_letter_code
_entity_poly.pdbx_strand_id
1 'polypeptide(L)'
;MSMGVAEWYARADLTATGAMPHMTQRSRKALGILLILGSIVAWLSVFTSIYLAFPPGLPIWILMPYFIVAGMGWLFPAMWIIRWMAKPDA
;
A
#
# COMPACT_ATOMS: atom_id res chain seq x y z
N MET A 1 29.24 -42.89 -19.50
CA MET A 1 27.84 -42.57 -19.85
C MET A 1 27.70 -41.06 -19.71
N SER A 2 27.81 -40.33 -20.82
CA SER A 2 27.86 -38.86 -20.85
C SER A 2 26.43 -38.32 -20.91
N MET A 3 26.00 -37.59 -19.89
CA MET A 3 24.69 -36.93 -19.91
C MET A 3 24.72 -35.80 -20.93
N GLY A 4 23.83 -35.87 -21.92
CA GLY A 4 23.77 -34.89 -22.99
C GLY A 4 23.40 -33.52 -22.44
N VAL A 5 24.12 -32.49 -22.85
CA VAL A 5 23.86 -31.09 -22.47
C VAL A 5 22.39 -30.69 -22.72
N ALA A 6 21.74 -31.27 -23.74
CA ALA A 6 20.31 -31.09 -24.02
C ALA A 6 19.38 -31.59 -22.89
N GLU A 7 19.77 -32.64 -22.17
CA GLU A 7 19.01 -33.25 -21.06
C GLU A 7 19.11 -32.38 -19.79
N TRP A 8 20.21 -31.65 -19.61
CA TRP A 8 20.37 -30.63 -18.58
C TRP A 8 19.43 -29.44 -18.77
N TYR A 9 19.26 -28.99 -20.02
CA TYR A 9 18.30 -27.93 -20.34
C TYR A 9 16.85 -28.39 -20.18
N ALA A 10 16.52 -29.60 -20.65
CA ALA A 10 15.16 -30.14 -20.54
C ALA A 10 14.70 -30.37 -19.09
N ARG A 11 15.61 -30.79 -18.18
CA ARG A 11 15.29 -30.94 -16.75
C ARG A 11 15.16 -29.60 -16.01
N ALA A 12 15.94 -28.59 -16.38
CA ALA A 12 15.88 -27.28 -15.75
C ALA A 12 14.57 -26.53 -16.05
N ASP A 13 14.05 -26.67 -17.27
CA ASP A 13 12.82 -25.99 -17.70
C ASP A 13 11.54 -26.55 -17.03
N LEU A 14 11.47 -27.86 -16.78
CA LEU A 14 10.33 -28.50 -16.11
C LEU A 14 10.20 -28.10 -14.63
N THR A 15 11.32 -27.76 -13.98
CA THR A 15 11.32 -27.23 -12.61
C THR A 15 11.00 -25.74 -12.52
N ALA A 16 11.20 -24.98 -13.61
CA ALA A 16 10.99 -23.53 -13.64
C ALA A 16 9.56 -23.13 -14.00
N THR A 17 8.78 -24.01 -14.65
CA THR A 17 7.42 -23.74 -15.14
C THR A 17 6.31 -23.92 -14.09
N GLY A 18 6.63 -23.83 -12.79
CA GLY A 18 5.65 -23.56 -11.74
C GLY A 18 5.20 -22.10 -11.82
N ALA A 19 4.30 -21.80 -12.76
CA ALA A 19 3.78 -20.47 -13.06
C ALA A 19 3.09 -19.83 -11.86
N MET A 20 3.87 -19.27 -10.94
CA MET A 20 3.39 -18.27 -10.00
C MET A 20 3.35 -16.95 -10.77
N PRO A 21 2.18 -16.32 -10.97
CA PRO A 21 2.10 -15.00 -11.56
C PRO A 21 2.77 -14.03 -10.58
N HIS A 22 4.08 -13.88 -10.72
CA HIS A 22 4.86 -13.01 -9.86
C HIS A 22 4.47 -11.59 -10.24
N MET A 23 3.73 -10.92 -9.37
CA MET A 23 3.45 -9.50 -9.54
C MET A 23 4.80 -8.82 -9.72
N THR A 24 5.01 -8.19 -10.88
CA THR A 24 6.26 -7.49 -11.14
C THR A 24 6.34 -6.32 -10.16
N GLN A 25 7.50 -6.14 -9.54
CA GLN A 25 7.77 -5.10 -8.53
C GLN A 25 7.31 -3.69 -8.97
N ARG A 26 7.27 -3.43 -10.29
CA ARG A 26 6.75 -2.20 -10.90
C ARG A 26 5.24 -2.01 -10.70
N SER A 27 4.43 -3.06 -10.83
CA SER A 27 2.97 -3.02 -10.64
C SER A 27 2.60 -2.74 -9.19
N ARG A 28 3.37 -3.26 -8.23
CA ARG A 28 3.16 -3.00 -6.80
C ARG A 28 3.46 -1.56 -6.41
N LYS A 29 4.46 -0.93 -7.03
CA LYS A 29 4.71 0.51 -6.87
C LYS A 29 3.60 1.36 -7.46
N ALA A 30 3.05 1.00 -8.63
CA ALA A 30 1.94 1.73 -9.24
C ALA A 30 0.66 1.63 -8.39
N LEU A 31 0.31 0.43 -7.94
CA LEU A 31 -0.85 0.19 -7.07
C LEU A 31 -0.71 0.90 -5.72
N GLY A 32 0.48 0.89 -5.12
CA GLY A 32 0.64 1.54 -3.83
C GLY A 32 0.54 3.07 -3.89
N ILE A 33 0.89 3.72 -5.01
CA ILE A 33 0.61 5.16 -5.19
C ILE A 33 -0.90 5.42 -5.18
N LEU A 34 -1.67 4.61 -5.91
CA LEU A 34 -3.13 4.72 -5.92
C LEU A 34 -3.73 4.45 -4.54
N LEU A 35 -3.19 3.47 -3.80
CA LEU A 35 -3.62 3.18 -2.44
C LEU A 35 -3.31 4.33 -1.47
N ILE A 36 -2.14 4.96 -1.55
CA ILE A 36 -1.81 6.14 -0.73
C ILE A 36 -2.78 7.28 -1.05
N LEU A 37 -3.02 7.56 -2.33
CA LEU A 37 -3.93 8.62 -2.74
C LEU A 37 -5.36 8.34 -2.26
N GLY A 38 -5.84 7.11 -2.47
CA GLY A 38 -7.16 6.67 -2.00
C GLY A 38 -7.27 6.72 -0.47
N SER A 39 -6.21 6.38 0.25
CA SER A 39 -6.15 6.48 1.71
C SER A 39 -6.25 7.93 2.18
N ILE A 40 -5.55 8.87 1.53
CA ILE A 40 -5.62 10.29 1.88
C ILE A 40 -7.04 10.80 1.62
N VAL A 41 -7.63 10.48 0.46
CA VAL A 41 -9.01 10.88 0.13
C VAL A 41 -10.00 10.32 1.17
N ALA A 42 -9.93 9.03 1.47
CA ALA A 42 -10.81 8.40 2.46
C ALA A 42 -10.65 9.05 3.84
N TRP A 43 -9.41 9.33 4.27
CA TRP A 43 -9.14 9.97 5.56
C TRP A 43 -9.73 11.39 5.62
N LEU A 44 -9.48 12.20 4.58
CA LEU A 44 -10.01 13.55 4.49
C LEU A 44 -11.54 13.55 4.41
N SER A 45 -12.15 12.63 3.67
CA SER A 45 -13.61 12.49 3.61
C SER A 45 -14.19 12.20 4.99
N VAL A 46 -13.64 11.23 5.73
CA VAL A 46 -14.12 10.88 7.08
C VAL A 46 -14.02 12.07 8.03
N PHE A 47 -12.86 12.72 8.11
CA PHE A 47 -12.67 13.88 8.99
C PHE A 47 -13.47 15.10 8.54
N THR A 48 -13.65 15.31 7.25
CA THR A 48 -14.52 16.41 6.77
C THR A 48 -15.96 16.15 7.16
N SER A 49 -16.46 14.92 6.98
CA SER A 49 -17.83 14.54 7.38
C SER A 49 -18.06 14.71 8.88
N ILE A 50 -17.09 14.32 9.73
CA ILE A 50 -17.18 14.51 11.18
C ILE A 50 -17.20 16.00 11.53
N TYR A 51 -16.33 16.80 10.92
CA TYR A 51 -16.28 18.24 11.17
C TYR A 51 -17.58 18.94 10.77
N LEU A 52 -18.18 18.55 9.65
CA LEU A 52 -19.47 19.09 9.19
C LEU A 52 -20.63 18.71 10.11
N ALA A 53 -20.51 17.62 10.88
CA ALA A 53 -21.49 17.23 11.87
C ALA A 53 -21.35 17.99 13.20
N PHE A 54 -20.28 18.78 13.39
CA PHE A 54 -20.12 19.56 14.61
C PHE A 54 -21.05 20.78 14.64
N PRO A 55 -21.61 21.11 15.82
CA PRO A 55 -22.43 22.30 15.96
C PRO A 55 -21.60 23.58 15.76
N PRO A 56 -22.20 24.64 15.21
CA PRO A 56 -21.53 25.92 15.05
C PRO A 56 -21.17 26.52 16.42
N GLY A 57 -19.99 27.15 16.51
CA GLY A 57 -19.52 27.78 17.76
C GLY A 57 -18.72 26.86 18.70
N LEU A 58 -18.26 25.71 18.19
CA LEU A 58 -17.43 24.79 18.98
C LEU A 58 -16.16 25.49 19.49
N PRO A 59 -15.82 25.36 20.78
CA PRO A 59 -14.67 26.05 21.36
C PRO A 59 -13.34 25.60 20.73
N ILE A 60 -12.39 26.54 20.63
CA ILE A 60 -11.07 26.34 20.04
C ILE A 60 -10.30 25.16 20.68
N TRP A 61 -10.49 24.92 21.98
CA TRP A 61 -9.83 23.84 22.72
C TRP A 61 -10.26 22.44 22.29
N ILE A 62 -11.40 22.30 21.60
CA ILE A 62 -11.85 21.04 21.00
C ILE A 62 -11.39 20.96 19.54
N LEU A 63 -11.52 22.06 18.80
CA LEU A 63 -11.12 22.14 17.40
C LEU A 63 -9.62 21.94 17.20
N MET A 64 -8.78 22.54 18.06
CA MET A 64 -7.32 22.39 17.99
C MET A 64 -6.85 20.93 18.04
N PRO A 65 -7.13 20.14 19.10
CA PRO A 65 -6.73 18.75 19.14
C PRO A 65 -7.38 17.93 18.03
N TYR A 66 -8.61 18.25 17.63
CA TYR A 66 -9.24 17.61 16.48
C TYR A 66 -8.41 17.78 15.19
N PHE A 67 -7.99 19.00 14.86
CA PHE A 67 -7.18 19.26 13.67
C PHE A 67 -5.76 18.70 13.79
N ILE A 68 -5.17 18.66 14.99
CA ILE A 68 -3.88 17.98 15.20
C ILE A 68 -4.02 16.49 14.89
N VAL A 69 -5.06 15.82 15.40
CA VAL A 69 -5.29 14.39 15.15
C VAL A 69 -5.64 14.14 13.68
N ALA A 70 -6.45 15.02 13.06
CA ALA A 70 -6.76 14.94 11.64
C ALA A 70 -5.49 15.06 10.77
N GLY A 71 -4.64 16.04 11.10
CA GLY A 71 -3.42 16.38 10.38
C GLY A 71 -2.25 15.44 10.64
N MET A 72 -2.19 14.77 11.79
CA MET A 72 -1.14 13.77 12.08
C MET A 72 -1.61 12.34 11.79
N GLY A 73 -2.90 12.07 11.92
CA GLY A 73 -3.45 10.72 11.89
C GLY A 73 -3.37 10.04 10.51
N TRP A 74 -3.37 10.82 9.42
CA TRP A 74 -3.23 10.27 8.06
C TRP A 74 -1.87 9.59 7.81
N LEU A 75 -0.85 9.90 8.63
CA LEU A 75 0.47 9.28 8.52
C LEU A 75 0.41 7.78 8.82
N PHE A 76 -0.45 7.33 9.74
CA PHE A 76 -0.55 5.92 10.11
C PHE A 76 -0.92 5.01 8.91
N PRO A 77 -2.02 5.26 8.17
CA PRO A 77 -2.34 4.44 7.01
C PRO A 77 -1.33 4.63 5.87
N ALA A 78 -0.79 5.82 5.66
CA ALA A 78 0.24 6.05 4.65
C ALA A 78 1.52 5.22 4.93
N MET A 79 2.01 5.23 6.18
CA MET A 79 3.17 4.45 6.61
C MET A 79 2.95 2.95 6.43
N TRP A 80 1.75 2.44 6.72
CA TRP A 80 1.41 1.04 6.49
C TRP A 80 1.53 0.66 5.01
N ILE A 81 0.97 1.47 4.11
CA ILE A 81 1.00 1.23 2.66
C ILE A 81 2.44 1.32 2.14
N ILE A 82 3.21 2.32 2.55
CA ILE A 82 4.62 2.48 2.17
C ILE A 82 5.44 1.26 2.61
N ARG A 83 5.24 0.78 3.84
CA ARG A 83 5.93 -0.42 4.33
C ARG A 83 5.60 -1.66 3.51
N TRP A 84 4.35 -1.79 3.07
CA TRP A 84 3.93 -2.85 2.16
C TRP A 84 4.59 -2.72 0.78
N MET A 85 4.69 -1.51 0.23
CA MET A 85 5.40 -1.26 -1.03
C MET A 85 6.90 -1.57 -0.97
N ALA A 86 7.52 -1.35 0.20
CA ALA A 86 8.95 -1.54 0.40
C ALA A 86 9.38 -2.99 0.62
N LYS A 87 8.47 -3.88 1.05
CA LYS A 87 8.79 -5.29 1.37
C LYS A 87 9.25 -6.04 0.12
N PRO A 88 10.48 -6.57 -0.04
CA PRO A 88 10.88 -7.25 -1.27
C PRO A 88 9.97 -8.45 -1.58
N ASP A 89 9.55 -8.61 -2.84
CA ASP A 89 8.98 -9.88 -3.30
C ASP A 89 10.18 -10.79 -3.57
N ALA A 90 10.37 -11.79 -2.71
CA ALA A 90 11.46 -12.76 -2.80
C ALA A 90 11.20 -13.78 -3.92
#